data_AF-A0A256BDN0-F1
#
_entry.id   AF-A0A256BDN0-F1
#
_cell.length_a   1.000
_cell.length_b   1.000
_cell.length_c   1.000
_cell.angle_alpha   90.00
_cell.angle_beta   90.00
_cell.angle_gamma   90.00
#
_symmetry.space_group_name_H-M   'P 1'
#
loop_
_entity.id
_entity.type
_entity.pdbx_description
1 polymer ?
#
loop_
_entity_poly.entity_id
_entity_poly.type
_entity_poly.pdbx_seq_one_letter_code
_entity_poly.pdbx_strand_id
1 'polypeptide(L)'
;MSESTFNFNAAVGQIITGDISVSGDNIGIQNNCPEANQELTELTNQLESIIRNIQDQMNLDPIKRADQIITIQVAQQEIEKQTNLRDRLVAAIKAGTFETIKQLTQHPLVQILLEAFRAGIEI
;
A
#
# COMPACT_ATOMS: atom_id res chain seq x y z
N MET A 1 28.60 -21.56 23.69
CA MET A 1 28.15 -21.64 22.28
C MET A 1 26.94 -22.55 22.28
N SER A 2 25.76 -22.04 21.95
CA SER A 2 24.54 -22.84 21.90
C SER A 2 23.71 -22.40 20.70
N GLU A 3 23.57 -23.33 19.75
CA GLU A 3 22.68 -23.23 18.59
C GLU A 3 21.22 -23.20 19.04
N SER A 4 20.39 -22.46 18.32
CA SER A 4 18.93 -22.50 18.46
C SER A 4 18.32 -22.81 17.09
N THR A 5 17.76 -24.01 16.95
CA THR A 5 17.00 -24.44 15.77
C THR A 5 15.54 -24.07 15.98
N PHE A 6 14.95 -23.31 15.04
CA PHE A 6 13.53 -22.95 15.05
C PHE A 6 12.76 -23.78 14.02
N ASN A 7 11.70 -24.47 14.48
CA ASN A 7 10.75 -25.20 13.65
C ASN A 7 9.36 -24.55 13.81
N PHE A 8 8.71 -24.19 12.70
CA PHE A 8 7.34 -23.69 12.70
C PHE A 8 6.40 -24.69 12.03
N ASN A 9 5.48 -25.24 12.83
CA ASN A 9 4.43 -26.15 12.37
C ASN A 9 3.07 -25.63 12.85
N ALA A 10 2.58 -24.53 12.26
CA ALA A 10 1.24 -24.03 12.50
C ALA A 10 0.41 -24.10 11.21
N ALA A 11 -0.79 -24.70 11.31
CA ALA A 11 -1.74 -24.78 10.21
C ALA A 11 -2.46 -23.43 10.00
N VAL A 12 -2.73 -23.12 8.74
CA VAL A 12 -3.31 -21.85 8.29
C VAL A 12 -4.76 -21.71 8.80
N GLY A 13 -5.07 -20.64 9.54
CA GLY A 13 -6.46 -20.26 9.88
C GLY A 13 -6.82 -20.04 11.35
N GLN A 14 -5.90 -20.14 12.31
CA GLN A 14 -6.19 -19.74 13.69
C GLN A 14 -6.08 -18.23 13.88
N ILE A 15 -7.22 -17.56 14.11
CA ILE A 15 -7.27 -16.21 14.69
C ILE A 15 -7.17 -16.37 16.21
N ILE A 16 -6.08 -15.87 16.79
CA ILE A 16 -5.94 -15.85 18.25
C ILE A 16 -6.61 -14.58 18.78
N THR A 17 -7.75 -14.76 19.46
CA THR A 17 -8.44 -13.69 20.20
C THR A 17 -8.16 -13.86 21.69
N GLY A 18 -7.21 -13.08 22.21
CA GLY A 18 -6.82 -13.05 23.61
C GLY A 18 -5.58 -12.19 23.76
N ASP A 19 -5.40 -11.54 24.91
CA ASP A 19 -4.23 -10.69 25.21
C ASP A 19 -2.96 -11.55 25.14
N ILE A 20 -2.36 -11.61 23.96
CA ILE A 20 -1.08 -12.27 23.77
C ILE A 20 -0.04 -11.21 24.16
N SER A 21 0.60 -11.41 25.29
CA SER A 21 1.93 -10.84 25.51
C SER A 21 2.86 -11.49 24.50
N VAL A 22 2.87 -10.93 23.29
CA VAL A 22 3.76 -11.31 22.20
C VAL A 22 5.17 -10.98 22.64
N SER A 23 5.92 -12.00 23.07
CA SER A 23 7.37 -11.95 23.11
C SER A 23 7.83 -11.43 21.75
N GLY A 24 8.63 -10.36 21.73
CA GLY A 24 8.97 -9.52 20.57
C GLY A 24 9.64 -10.22 19.37
N ASP A 25 9.64 -11.55 19.35
CA ASP A 25 10.07 -12.41 18.25
C ASP A 25 8.90 -12.78 17.30
N ASN A 26 7.64 -12.59 17.73
CA ASN A 26 6.44 -12.87 16.90
C ASN A 26 5.76 -11.60 16.34
N ILE A 27 6.26 -10.41 16.64
CA ILE A 27 5.88 -9.17 15.94
C ILE A 27 7.03 -8.80 15.02
N GLY A 28 6.95 -9.19 13.76
CA GLY A 28 7.92 -8.75 12.77
C GLY A 28 9.06 -9.73 12.55
N ILE A 29 8.74 -10.87 11.94
CA ILE A 29 9.49 -11.15 10.72
C ILE A 29 9.08 -10.04 9.74
N GLN A 30 9.75 -8.88 9.86
CA GLN A 30 9.87 -7.95 8.76
C GLN A 30 10.64 -8.74 7.71
N ASN A 31 9.91 -9.51 6.91
CA ASN A 31 10.42 -10.02 5.66
C ASN A 31 10.71 -8.77 4.83
N ASN A 32 11.90 -8.20 5.02
CA ASN A 32 12.60 -7.41 4.01
C ASN A 32 13.00 -8.38 2.88
N CYS A 33 12.01 -9.12 2.35
CA CYS A 33 12.14 -9.82 1.10
C CYS A 33 12.35 -8.71 0.07
N PRO A 34 13.46 -8.74 -0.68
CA PRO A 34 13.66 -7.79 -1.77
C PRO A 34 12.44 -7.77 -2.70
N GLU A 35 11.79 -8.92 -2.89
CA GLU A 35 10.54 -9.06 -3.65
C GLU A 35 9.39 -8.21 -3.08
N ALA A 36 9.17 -8.18 -1.76
CA ALA A 36 8.12 -7.36 -1.16
C ALA A 36 8.40 -5.86 -1.34
N ASN A 37 9.66 -5.44 -1.19
CA ASN A 37 10.05 -4.05 -1.49
C ASN A 37 9.95 -3.72 -2.98
N GLN A 38 10.25 -4.67 -3.86
CA GLN A 38 10.07 -4.52 -5.30
C GLN A 38 8.59 -4.35 -5.65
N GLU A 39 7.71 -5.19 -5.12
CA GLU A 39 6.28 -5.10 -5.36
C GLU A 39 5.69 -3.77 -4.86
N LEU A 40 6.15 -3.26 -3.71
CA LEU A 40 5.75 -1.95 -3.19
C LEU A 40 6.31 -0.80 -4.02
N THR A 41 7.54 -0.92 -4.51
CA THR A 41 8.16 0.06 -5.41
C THR A 41 7.42 0.10 -6.74
N GLU A 42 7.09 -1.05 -7.32
CA GLU A 42 6.29 -1.16 -8.55
C GLU A 42 4.88 -0.63 -8.37
N LEU A 43 4.27 -0.88 -7.21
CA LEU A 43 2.96 -0.33 -6.87
C LEU A 43 3.03 1.19 -6.80
N THR A 44 4.03 1.73 -6.10
CA THR A 44 4.27 3.18 -6.00
C THR A 44 4.47 3.82 -7.38
N ASN A 45 5.32 3.23 -8.22
CA ASN A 45 5.60 3.72 -9.57
C ASN A 45 4.35 3.71 -10.46
N GLN A 46 3.51 2.67 -10.35
CA GLN A 46 2.24 2.61 -11.08
C GLN A 46 1.30 3.74 -10.66
N LEU A 47 1.17 4.02 -9.35
CA LEU A 47 0.33 5.13 -8.87
C LEU A 47 0.85 6.48 -9.37
N GLU A 48 2.16 6.71 -9.31
CA GLU A 48 2.76 7.93 -9.85
C GLU A 48 2.53 8.06 -11.36
N SER A 49 2.65 6.96 -12.11
CA SER A 49 2.40 6.94 -13.55
C SER A 49 0.96 7.30 -13.88
N ILE A 50 -0.02 6.73 -13.15
CA ILE A 50 -1.44 7.05 -13.31
C ILE A 50 -1.69 8.53 -13.09
N ILE A 51 -1.19 9.08 -11.98
CA ILE A 51 -1.39 10.50 -11.67
C ILE A 51 -0.76 11.40 -12.73
N ARG A 52 0.50 11.15 -13.12
CA ARG A 52 1.19 11.94 -14.15
C ARG A 52 0.46 11.86 -15.50
N ASN A 53 -0.01 10.68 -15.88
CA ASN A 53 -0.75 10.49 -17.12
C ASN A 53 -2.08 11.26 -17.11
N ILE A 54 -2.81 11.25 -16.00
CA ILE A 54 -4.06 12.02 -15.87
C ILE A 54 -3.78 13.52 -15.99
N GLN A 55 -2.74 14.00 -15.31
CA GLN A 55 -2.35 15.41 -15.35
C GLN A 55 -1.96 15.87 -16.75
N ASP A 56 -1.20 15.05 -17.47
CA ASP A 56 -0.77 15.32 -18.85
C ASP A 56 -1.97 15.30 -19.82
N GLN A 57 -2.77 14.22 -19.79
CA GLN A 57 -3.93 14.05 -20.68
C GLN A 57 -4.99 15.14 -20.51
N MET A 58 -5.19 15.61 -19.28
CA MET A 58 -6.21 16.60 -18.95
C MET A 58 -5.64 18.02 -18.77
N ASN A 59 -4.33 18.21 -18.94
CA ASN A 59 -3.62 19.46 -18.73
C ASN A 59 -3.93 20.10 -17.35
N LEU A 60 -3.88 19.28 -16.30
CA LEU A 60 -4.25 19.64 -14.92
C LEU A 60 -3.02 20.12 -14.14
N ASP A 61 -3.19 21.21 -13.39
CA ASP A 61 -2.12 21.78 -12.58
C ASP A 61 -2.05 21.09 -11.20
N PRO A 62 -0.91 20.49 -10.80
CA PRO A 62 -0.76 19.84 -9.49
C PRO A 62 -0.91 20.75 -8.28
N ILE A 63 -0.90 22.08 -8.45
CA ILE A 63 -0.92 23.06 -7.35
C ILE A 63 -2.34 23.57 -7.12
N LYS A 64 -3.16 23.66 -8.18
CA LYS A 64 -4.56 24.09 -8.08
C LYS A 64 -5.42 23.03 -7.40
N ARG A 65 -6.05 23.38 -6.28
CA ARG A 65 -6.95 22.47 -5.55
C ARG A 65 -8.03 21.80 -6.41
N ALA A 66 -8.67 22.54 -7.32
CA ALA A 66 -9.70 21.97 -8.18
C ALA A 66 -9.14 20.85 -9.07
N ASP A 67 -7.97 21.09 -9.65
CA ASP A 67 -7.27 20.14 -10.53
C ASP A 67 -6.73 18.94 -9.75
N GLN A 68 -6.29 19.14 -8.50
CA GLN A 68 -5.95 18.05 -7.58
C GLN A 68 -7.16 17.15 -7.31
N ILE A 69 -8.31 17.74 -6.97
CA ILE A 69 -9.55 16.98 -6.70
C ILE A 69 -9.97 16.17 -7.94
N ILE A 70 -9.90 16.76 -9.13
CA ILE A 70 -10.19 16.06 -10.39
C ILE A 70 -9.21 14.91 -10.59
N THR A 71 -7.91 15.18 -10.43
CA THR A 71 -6.84 14.17 -10.58
C THR A 71 -7.05 12.98 -9.65
N ILE A 72 -7.38 13.22 -8.37
CA ILE A 72 -7.62 12.15 -7.39
C ILE A 72 -8.86 11.34 -7.74
N GLN A 73 -9.97 11.99 -8.11
CA GLN A 73 -11.21 11.28 -8.47
C GLN A 73 -11.01 10.40 -9.72
N VAL A 74 -10.35 10.93 -10.75
CA VAL A 74 -10.06 10.17 -11.97
C VAL A 74 -9.09 9.03 -11.66
N ALA A 75 -8.06 9.25 -10.83
CA ALA A 75 -7.11 8.21 -10.44
C ALA A 75 -7.79 7.07 -9.66
N GLN A 76 -8.73 7.38 -8.76
CA GLN A 76 -9.53 6.36 -8.08
C GLN A 76 -10.31 5.51 -9.08
N GLN A 77 -10.99 6.15 -10.03
CA GLN A 77 -11.75 5.45 -11.06
C GLN A 77 -10.86 4.56 -11.94
N GLU A 78 -9.66 5.02 -12.29
CA GLU A 78 -8.70 4.21 -13.05
C GLU A 78 -8.19 3.01 -12.25
N ILE A 79 -7.91 3.19 -10.95
CA ILE A 79 -7.56 2.09 -10.05
C ILE A 79 -8.71 1.08 -9.94
N GLU A 80 -9.94 1.54 -9.79
CA GLU A 80 -11.12 0.69 -9.66
C GLU A 80 -11.37 -0.16 -10.92
N LYS A 81 -11.07 0.37 -12.11
CA LYS A 81 -11.13 -0.38 -13.37
C LYS A 81 -10.04 -1.43 -13.49
N GLN A 82 -8.91 -1.26 -12.80
CA GLN A 82 -7.78 -2.17 -12.82
C GLN A 82 -7.81 -3.11 -11.62
N THR A 83 -8.55 -4.23 -11.75
CA THR A 83 -8.76 -5.20 -10.65
C THR A 83 -7.44 -5.63 -9.99
N ASN A 84 -6.38 -5.86 -10.76
CA ASN A 84 -5.07 -6.25 -10.21
C ASN A 84 -4.45 -5.14 -9.34
N LEU A 85 -4.50 -3.89 -9.79
CA LEU A 85 -3.94 -2.75 -9.05
C LEU A 85 -4.74 -2.48 -7.77
N ARG A 86 -6.07 -2.54 -7.87
CA ARG A 86 -6.98 -2.42 -6.72
C ARG A 86 -6.69 -3.48 -5.66
N ASP A 87 -6.52 -4.74 -6.06
CA ASP A 87 -6.28 -5.84 -5.12
C ASP A 87 -4.92 -5.70 -4.42
N ARG A 88 -3.88 -5.32 -5.17
CA ARG A 88 -2.55 -5.01 -4.62
C ARG A 88 -2.57 -3.86 -3.62
N LEU A 89 -3.32 -2.78 -3.90
CA LEU A 89 -3.50 -1.68 -2.96
C LEU A 89 -4.24 -2.12 -1.69
N VAL A 90 -5.32 -2.89 -1.83
CA VAL A 90 -6.07 -3.44 -0.69
C VAL A 90 -5.16 -4.35 0.16
N ALA A 91 -4.37 -5.21 -0.48
CA ALA A 91 -3.43 -6.09 0.19
C ALA A 91 -2.36 -5.28 0.94
N ALA A 92 -1.80 -4.23 0.33
CA ALA A 92 -0.82 -3.35 0.98
C ALA A 92 -1.42 -2.61 2.19
N ILE A 93 -2.67 -2.16 2.09
CA ILE A 93 -3.39 -1.53 3.21
C ILE A 93 -3.59 -2.54 4.34
N LYS A 94 -4.07 -3.75 4.05
CA LYS A 94 -4.28 -4.81 5.05
C LYS A 94 -2.98 -5.28 5.69
N ALA A 95 -1.88 -5.30 4.95
CA ALA A 95 -0.55 -5.66 5.43
C ALA A 95 0.13 -4.55 6.25
N GLY A 96 -0.47 -3.36 6.35
CA GLY A 96 0.12 -2.22 7.06
C GLY A 96 1.32 -1.60 6.33
N THR A 97 1.60 -1.97 5.08
CA THR A 97 2.70 -1.42 4.26
C THR A 97 2.34 -0.10 3.59
N PHE A 98 1.18 0.47 3.93
CA PHE A 98 0.70 1.77 3.48
C PHE A 98 1.69 2.90 3.76
N GLU A 99 2.31 2.90 4.93
CA GLU A 99 3.28 3.93 5.31
C GLU A 99 4.56 3.81 4.44
N THR A 100 4.96 2.59 4.08
CA THR A 100 6.08 2.37 3.16
C THR A 100 5.82 2.97 1.79
N ILE A 101 4.61 2.80 1.22
CA ILE A 101 4.24 3.41 -0.07
C ILE A 101 4.29 4.95 0.02
N LYS A 102 3.82 5.53 1.13
CA LYS A 102 3.89 6.99 1.37
C LYS A 102 5.33 7.50 1.45
N GLN A 103 6.26 6.71 1.98
CA GLN A 103 7.69 7.06 2.05
C GLN A 103 8.40 6.88 0.71
N LEU A 104 7.97 5.91 -0.12
CA LEU A 104 8.57 5.66 -1.43
C LEU A 104 8.14 6.69 -2.48
N THR A 105 6.91 7.21 -2.41
CA THR A 105 6.41 8.19 -3.38
C THR A 105 7.06 9.56 -3.20
N GLN A 106 7.40 10.20 -4.33
CA GLN A 106 7.85 11.59 -4.40
C GLN A 106 6.73 12.53 -4.84
N HIS A 107 5.57 11.99 -5.24
CA HIS A 107 4.46 12.74 -5.78
C HIS A 107 3.42 13.10 -4.70
N PRO A 108 3.17 14.40 -4.41
CA PRO A 108 2.31 14.81 -3.31
C PRO A 108 0.86 14.32 -3.44
N LEU A 109 0.37 14.13 -4.67
CA LEU A 109 -0.98 13.62 -4.91
C LEU A 109 -1.10 12.10 -4.68
N VAL A 110 -0.01 11.33 -4.72
CA VAL A 110 -0.10 9.89 -4.43
C VAL A 110 -0.43 9.66 -2.96
N GLN A 111 0.13 10.47 -2.05
CA GLN A 111 -0.24 10.37 -0.63
C GLN A 111 -1.72 10.67 -0.40
N ILE A 112 -2.24 11.71 -1.06
CA ILE A 112 -3.66 12.08 -0.97
C ILE A 112 -4.55 11.00 -1.58
N LEU A 113 -4.14 10.42 -2.72
CA LEU A 113 -4.84 9.32 -3.38
C LEU A 113 -4.93 8.10 -2.46
N LEU A 114 -3.81 7.73 -1.85
CA LEU A 114 -3.71 6.60 -0.92
C LEU A 114 -4.62 6.80 0.30
N GLU A 115 -4.62 7.99 0.90
CA GLU A 115 -5.50 8.30 2.04
C GLU A 115 -6.98 8.24 1.65
N ALA A 116 -7.33 8.79 0.48
CA ALA A 116 -8.69 8.76 -0.01
C ALA A 116 -9.14 7.32 -0.36
N PHE A 117 -8.24 6.50 -0.90
CA PHE A 117 -8.51 5.10 -1.21
C PHE A 117 -8.67 4.25 0.06
N ARG A 118 -7.83 4.48 1.08
CA ARG A 118 -7.98 3.84 2.40
C ARG A 118 -9.32 4.19 3.03
N ALA A 119 -9.69 5.47 3.06
CA ALA A 119 -10.99 5.91 3.59
C ALA A 119 -12.19 5.28 2.86
N GLY A 120 -12.05 4.98 1.55
CA GLY A 120 -13.07 4.29 0.77
C GLY A 120 -13.15 2.77 1.00
N ILE A 121 -12.13 2.15 1.59
CA ILE A 121 -12.11 0.71 1.92
C ILE A 121 -12.60 0.44 3.35
N GLU A 122 -12.54 1.42 4.23
CA GLU A 122 -13.11 1.36 5.59
C GLU A 122 -14.66 1.35 5.51
N ILE A 123 -15.23 0.22 5.09
CA ILE A 123 -16.67 -0.12 5.04
C ILE A 123 -16.91 -1.55 5.52
#